data_AF-A0AAN0JXB9-F1
#
_entry.id   AF-A0AAN0JXB9-F1
#
_cell.length_a   1.000
_cell.length_b   1.000
_cell.length_c   1.000
_cell.angle_alpha   90.00
_cell.angle_beta   90.00
_cell.angle_gamma   90.00
#
_symmetry.space_group_name_H-M   'P 1'
#
loop_
_entity.id
_entity.type
_entity.pdbx_description
1 polymer ?
#
loop_
_entity_poly.entity_id
_entity_poly.type
_entity_poly.pdbx_seq_one_letter_code
_entity_poly.pdbx_strand_id
1 'polypeptide(L)'
;MLLFSLFDSLEGSLPLYLLLPLLCLTASVQSVQEFTIYRIQHLDIHGSHIGSRSAVVNMEARSPEAAMLNRKCVLIKWTELTSDLFNELLERGAGAVLIILPNDWRNNNNNNNNTLHEWMLLEKELISREISIPIYLTTESEYLNEVYDKLTSSVDWDSSAAAGKRHKGKE
;
A
#
# COMPACT_ATOMS: atom_id res chain seq x y z
N MET A 1 -26.52 -25.22 -27.03
CA MET A 1 -26.75 -26.37 -27.93
C MET A 1 -26.08 -26.18 -29.29
N LEU A 2 -26.25 -25.04 -29.98
CA LEU A 2 -25.57 -24.77 -31.27
C LEU A 2 -24.03 -24.69 -31.19
N LEU A 3 -23.46 -24.22 -30.06
CA LEU A 3 -22.01 -24.10 -29.88
C LEU A 3 -21.30 -25.47 -29.75
N PHE A 4 -22.00 -26.48 -29.22
CA PHE A 4 -21.47 -27.84 -29.07
C PHE A 4 -21.45 -28.59 -30.42
N SER A 5 -22.49 -28.42 -31.26
CA SER A 5 -22.55 -29.05 -32.58
C SER A 5 -21.54 -28.49 -33.57
N LEU A 6 -21.11 -27.23 -33.39
CA LEU A 6 -20.05 -26.60 -34.18
C LEU A 6 -18.66 -27.19 -33.86
N PHE A 7 -18.45 -27.63 -32.61
CA PHE A 7 -17.21 -28.26 -32.16
C PHE A 7 -17.04 -29.70 -32.67
N ASP A 8 -18.14 -30.44 -32.82
CA ASP A 8 -18.15 -31.83 -33.31
C ASP A 8 -17.75 -31.94 -34.79
N SER A 9 -17.98 -30.88 -35.58
CA SER A 9 -17.71 -30.87 -37.02
C SER A 9 -16.25 -30.56 -37.40
N LEU A 10 -15.38 -30.29 -36.42
CA LEU A 10 -13.96 -30.00 -36.66
C LEU A 10 -13.10 -31.21 -36.25
N GLU A 11 -12.84 -32.11 -37.19
CA GLU A 11 -11.79 -33.12 -37.05
C GLU A 11 -10.41 -32.45 -36.97
N GLY A 12 -9.57 -32.90 -36.04
CA GLY A 12 -8.17 -32.50 -35.93
C GLY A 12 -7.95 -31.21 -35.12
N SER A 13 -6.69 -30.94 -34.75
CA SER A 13 -6.19 -29.98 -33.75
C SER A 13 -6.69 -28.52 -33.80
N LEU A 14 -7.57 -28.17 -34.74
CA LEU A 14 -8.20 -26.87 -34.90
C LEU A 14 -8.97 -26.33 -33.68
N PRO A 15 -9.71 -27.12 -32.85
CA PRO A 15 -10.35 -26.55 -31.67
C PRO A 15 -9.31 -26.08 -30.66
N LEU A 16 -8.12 -26.70 -30.61
CA LEU A 16 -6.99 -26.28 -29.77
C LEU A 16 -6.40 -24.94 -30.23
N TYR A 17 -6.29 -24.74 -31.56
CA TYR A 17 -5.89 -23.46 -32.15
C TYR A 17 -6.93 -22.35 -31.95
N LEU A 18 -8.22 -22.68 -31.84
CA LEU A 18 -9.29 -21.71 -31.58
C LEU A 18 -9.45 -21.38 -30.08
N LEU A 19 -9.08 -22.30 -29.19
CA LEU A 19 -9.10 -22.12 -27.73
C LEU A 19 -7.95 -21.21 -27.26
N LEU A 20 -6.79 -21.27 -27.91
CA LEU A 20 -5.62 -20.43 -27.58
C LEU A 20 -5.90 -18.91 -27.65
N PRO A 21 -6.46 -18.34 -28.73
CA PRO A 21 -6.80 -16.92 -28.77
C PRO A 21 -7.96 -16.57 -27.84
N LEU A 22 -8.91 -17.49 -27.62
CA LEU A 22 -9.98 -17.30 -26.65
C LEU A 22 -9.44 -17.19 -25.22
N LEU A 23 -8.44 -18.01 -24.87
CA LEU A 23 -7.73 -17.93 -23.59
C LEU A 23 -6.96 -16.62 -23.45
N CYS A 24 -6.27 -16.17 -24.50
CA CYS A 24 -5.58 -14.87 -24.52
C CYS A 24 -6.53 -13.68 -24.39
N LEU A 25 -7.76 -13.75 -24.94
CA LEU A 25 -8.77 -12.70 -24.79
C LEU A 25 -9.33 -12.63 -23.36
N THR A 26 -9.39 -13.75 -22.65
CA THR A 26 -9.85 -13.80 -21.25
C THR A 26 -8.74 -13.55 -20.24
N ALA A 27 -7.48 -13.58 -20.65
CA ALA A 27 -6.36 -13.20 -19.80
C ALA A 27 -6.46 -11.69 -19.55
N SER A 28 -7.18 -11.33 -18.49
CA SER A 28 -7.21 -9.97 -17.95
C SER A 28 -5.76 -9.51 -17.81
N VAL A 29 -5.39 -8.50 -18.59
CA VAL A 29 -4.14 -7.78 -18.37
C VAL A 29 -4.37 -7.01 -17.08
N GLN A 30 -3.98 -7.58 -15.94
CA GLN A 30 -3.81 -6.78 -14.73
C GLN A 30 -2.79 -5.71 -15.09
N SER A 31 -3.24 -4.46 -15.17
CA SER A 31 -2.39 -3.31 -15.39
C SER A 31 -1.39 -3.24 -14.24
N VAL A 32 -0.14 -3.64 -14.50
CA VAL A 32 0.97 -3.42 -13.59
C VAL A 32 1.34 -1.95 -13.71
N GLN A 33 1.09 -1.19 -12.65
CA GLN A 33 1.45 0.20 -12.59
C GLN A 33 2.74 0.37 -11.80
N GLU A 34 3.76 0.88 -12.47
CA GLU A 34 5.06 1.16 -11.88
C GLU A 34 5.14 2.64 -11.51
N PHE A 35 5.68 2.91 -10.31
CA PHE A 35 5.97 4.26 -9.85
C PHE A 35 7.26 4.28 -9.05
N THR A 36 7.90 5.44 -9.03
CA THR A 36 9.20 5.62 -8.36
C THR A 36 9.01 5.78 -6.86
N ILE A 37 9.76 5.02 -6.08
CA ILE A 37 9.83 5.14 -4.63
C ILE A 37 11.26 5.44 -4.19
N TYR A 38 11.38 6.20 -3.11
CA TYR A 38 12.64 6.57 -2.47
C TYR A 38 12.66 6.05 -1.05
N ARG A 39 13.69 5.29 -0.68
CA ARG A 39 13.83 4.76 0.67
C ARG A 39 14.41 5.85 1.59
N ILE A 40 13.90 5.94 2.82
CA ILE A 40 14.53 6.77 3.85
C ILE A 40 15.91 6.21 4.20
N GLN A 41 16.88 7.11 4.45
CA GLN A 41 18.27 6.75 4.65
C GLN A 41 18.44 5.77 5.82
N HIS A 42 19.31 4.78 5.62
CA HIS A 42 19.83 3.91 6.66
C HIS A 42 21.27 4.34 6.95
N LEU A 43 21.57 4.59 8.22
CA LEU A 43 22.88 5.07 8.64
C LEU A 43 23.41 4.18 9.76
N ASP A 44 24.65 3.69 9.61
CA ASP A 44 25.36 2.91 10.61
C ASP A 44 26.55 3.73 11.09
N ILE A 45 26.49 4.22 12.34
CA ILE A 45 27.58 4.99 12.96
C ILE A 45 28.03 4.24 14.21
N HIS A 46 29.28 3.76 14.20
CA HIS A 46 29.91 3.10 15.36
C HIS A 46 29.08 1.94 15.96
N GLY A 47 28.34 1.20 15.12
CA GLY A 47 27.48 0.09 15.55
C GLY A 47 26.11 0.54 16.09
N SER A 48 25.80 1.83 16.06
CA SER A 48 24.45 2.37 16.24
C SER A 48 23.75 2.44 14.88
N HIS A 49 22.66 1.70 14.76
CA HIS A 49 21.86 1.65 13.55
C HIS A 49 20.73 2.69 13.62
N ILE A 50 20.70 3.58 12.65
CA ILE A 50 19.73 4.67 12.55
C ILE A 50 18.90 4.49 11.27
N GLY A 51 17.60 4.78 11.36
CA GLY A 51 16.68 4.75 10.24
C GLY A 51 16.18 3.34 9.90
N SER A 52 15.74 3.16 8.66
CA SER A 52 14.97 1.99 8.21
C SER A 52 15.85 0.82 7.77
N ARG A 53 15.63 -0.41 8.27
CA ARG A 53 16.49 -1.58 7.99
C ARG A 53 16.10 -2.47 6.81
N SER A 54 14.81 -2.51 6.44
CA SER A 54 14.33 -3.41 5.37
C SER A 54 14.19 -2.69 4.03
N ALA A 55 14.38 -3.42 2.93
CA ALA A 55 14.45 -2.89 1.56
C ALA A 55 13.47 -3.54 0.58
N VAL A 56 12.72 -4.56 0.99
CA VAL A 56 11.77 -5.27 0.14
C VAL A 56 10.40 -5.23 0.77
N VAL A 57 9.43 -4.75 -0.01
CA VAL A 57 8.02 -4.73 0.38
C VAL A 57 7.25 -5.62 -0.58
N ASN A 58 6.73 -6.71 -0.05
CA ASN A 58 5.75 -7.55 -0.73
C ASN A 58 4.56 -7.73 0.22
N MET A 59 3.79 -6.66 0.36
CA MET A 59 2.71 -6.55 1.33
C MET A 59 1.51 -5.85 0.70
N GLU A 60 0.32 -6.22 1.14
CA GLU A 60 -0.93 -5.56 0.75
C GLU A 60 -0.97 -4.15 1.35
N ALA A 61 -1.36 -3.17 0.54
CA ALA A 61 -1.53 -1.79 0.97
C ALA A 61 -2.79 -1.65 1.84
N ARG A 62 -2.71 -0.85 2.91
CA ARG A 62 -3.81 -0.53 3.83
C ARG A 62 -3.78 0.94 4.21
N SER A 63 -4.95 1.48 4.59
CA SER A 63 -5.02 2.82 5.18
C SER A 63 -4.50 2.80 6.64
N PRO A 64 -4.13 3.96 7.19
CA PRO A 64 -3.71 4.08 8.59
C PRO A 64 -4.78 3.63 9.61
N GLU A 65 -6.06 3.75 9.27
CA GLU A 65 -7.20 3.46 10.15
C GLU A 65 -7.59 1.97 10.17
N ALA A 66 -7.00 1.15 9.30
CA ALA A 66 -7.36 -0.26 9.19
C ALA A 66 -7.09 -1.05 10.47
N ALA A 67 -8.08 -1.79 10.99
CA ALA A 67 -8.01 -2.46 12.30
C ALA A 67 -6.79 -3.38 12.51
N MET A 68 -6.20 -3.93 11.44
CA MET A 68 -5.02 -4.80 11.52
C MET A 68 -3.95 -4.40 10.50
N LEU A 69 -2.78 -3.99 11.01
CA LEU A 69 -1.65 -3.53 10.19
C LEU A 69 -0.50 -4.55 10.10
N ASN A 70 -0.61 -5.68 10.81
CA ASN A 70 0.45 -6.70 10.84
C ASN A 70 0.81 -7.19 9.43
N ARG A 71 2.07 -7.00 9.02
CA ARG A 71 2.60 -7.33 7.68
C ARG A 71 1.85 -6.65 6.53
N LYS A 72 1.29 -5.46 6.76
CA LYS A 72 0.67 -4.61 5.73
C LYS A 72 1.55 -3.39 5.45
N CYS A 73 1.47 -2.88 4.22
CA CYS A 73 2.09 -1.61 3.84
C CYS A 73 1.08 -0.50 4.10
N VAL A 74 1.38 0.42 5.01
CA VAL A 74 0.50 1.56 5.27
C VAL A 74 0.77 2.63 4.23
N LEU A 75 -0.26 3.00 3.47
CA LEU A 75 -0.20 4.11 2.53
C LEU A 75 -0.74 5.36 3.23
N ILE A 76 0.05 6.43 3.32
CA ILE A 76 -0.33 7.65 4.01
C ILE A 76 0.12 8.90 3.26
N LYS A 77 -0.71 9.95 3.25
CA LYS A 77 -0.32 11.26 2.73
C LYS A 77 0.55 12.01 3.73
N TRP A 78 1.57 12.71 3.23
CA TRP A 78 2.48 13.52 4.05
C TRP A 78 1.73 14.56 4.91
N THR A 79 0.62 15.11 4.41
CA THR A 79 -0.20 16.10 5.13
C THR A 79 -0.94 15.56 6.34
N GLU A 80 -1.13 14.24 6.41
CA GLU A 80 -1.88 13.54 7.46
C GLU A 80 -0.94 12.85 8.47
N LEU A 81 0.35 12.79 8.14
CA LEU A 81 1.35 12.11 8.94
C LEU A 81 1.82 13.01 10.11
N THR A 82 1.61 12.54 11.33
CA THR A 82 2.14 13.14 12.56
C THR A 82 3.11 12.19 13.26
N SER A 83 3.92 12.72 14.19
CA SER A 83 4.83 11.87 14.96
C SER A 83 4.08 10.82 15.79
N ASP A 84 2.94 11.19 16.38
CA ASP A 84 2.12 10.29 17.19
C ASP A 84 1.49 9.18 16.33
N LEU A 85 0.90 9.55 15.19
CA LEU A 85 0.32 8.57 14.27
C LEU A 85 1.38 7.60 13.76
N PHE A 86 2.57 8.11 13.42
CA PHE A 86 3.68 7.25 12.99
C PHE A 86 4.05 6.21 14.06
N ASN A 87 4.12 6.61 15.33
CA ASN A 87 4.35 5.70 16.45
C ASN A 87 3.23 4.68 16.61
N GLU A 88 1.98 5.10 16.50
CA GLU A 88 0.83 4.20 16.57
C GLU A 88 0.88 3.12 15.46
N LEU A 89 1.27 3.50 14.23
CA LEU A 89 1.42 2.54 13.13
C LEU A 89 2.49 1.48 13.44
N LEU A 90 3.61 1.88 14.04
CA LEU A 90 4.66 0.94 14.46
C LEU A 90 4.16 0.01 15.56
N GLU A 91 3.48 0.54 16.58
CA GLU A 91 2.92 -0.23 17.70
C GLU A 91 1.87 -1.23 17.24
N ARG A 92 1.05 -0.86 16.25
CA ARG A 92 0.05 -1.74 15.60
C ARG A 92 0.66 -2.79 14.67
N GLY A 93 2.00 -2.79 14.52
CA GLY A 93 2.75 -3.79 13.78
C GLY A 93 2.74 -3.59 12.28
N ALA A 94 2.62 -2.35 11.79
CA ALA A 94 2.77 -2.04 10.36
C ALA A 94 4.02 -2.72 9.79
N GLY A 95 3.90 -3.38 8.64
CA GLY A 95 5.01 -4.10 8.01
C GLY A 95 5.89 -3.22 7.13
N ALA A 96 5.35 -2.10 6.65
CA ALA A 96 6.03 -1.04 5.89
C ALA A 96 5.19 0.24 5.92
N VAL A 97 5.80 1.38 5.65
CA VAL A 97 5.10 2.66 5.48
C VAL A 97 5.53 3.30 4.15
N LEU A 98 4.55 3.66 3.32
CA LEU A 98 4.75 4.42 2.09
C LEU A 98 4.08 5.79 2.25
N ILE A 99 4.92 6.83 2.26
CA ILE A 99 4.51 8.23 2.45
C ILE A 99 4.39 8.89 1.07
N ILE A 100 3.22 9.44 0.78
CA ILE A 100 2.95 10.19 -0.45
C ILE A 100 3.23 11.68 -0.19
N LEU A 101 4.21 12.23 -0.89
CA LEU A 101 4.59 13.64 -0.86
C LEU A 101 3.83 14.43 -1.95
N PRO A 102 3.25 15.59 -1.62
CA PRO A 102 2.69 16.47 -2.64
C PRO A 102 3.78 17.00 -3.56
N ASN A 103 3.46 17.14 -4.84
CA ASN A 103 4.42 17.61 -5.86
C ASN A 103 5.02 18.98 -5.50
N ASP A 104 4.22 19.85 -4.87
CA ASP A 104 4.61 21.20 -4.44
C ASP A 104 4.91 21.30 -2.94
N TRP A 105 5.34 20.21 -2.27
CA TRP A 105 5.59 20.19 -0.83
C TRP A 105 6.50 21.34 -0.33
N ARG A 106 7.45 21.78 -1.18
CA ARG A 106 8.39 22.86 -0.86
C ARG A 106 7.77 24.26 -0.93
N ASN A 107 6.76 24.45 -1.78
CA ASN A 107 6.09 25.73 -2.00
C ASN A 107 4.80 25.88 -1.18
N ASN A 108 4.17 24.76 -0.79
CA ASN A 108 2.96 24.74 0.02
C ASN A 108 3.21 25.08 1.51
N ASN A 109 4.48 25.13 1.93
CA ASN A 109 4.91 25.47 3.29
C ASN A 109 4.41 26.83 3.82
N ASN A 110 3.96 27.74 2.94
CA ASN A 110 3.46 29.05 3.38
C ASN A 110 2.05 29.00 4.01
N ASN A 111 1.28 27.92 3.82
CA ASN A 111 -0.11 27.84 4.30
C ASN A 111 -0.35 26.87 5.48
N ASN A 112 0.61 26.00 5.83
CA ASN A 112 0.41 24.96 6.85
C ASN A 112 1.63 24.75 7.77
N ASN A 113 2.02 25.79 8.51
CA ASN A 113 3.13 25.75 9.49
C ASN A 113 3.11 24.52 10.42
N ASN A 114 1.93 23.99 10.74
CA ASN A 114 1.78 22.81 11.59
C ASN A 114 2.32 21.52 10.93
N THR A 115 2.07 21.29 9.64
CA THR A 115 2.52 20.09 8.93
C THR A 115 4.05 20.05 8.81
N LEU A 116 4.68 21.20 8.56
CA LEU A 116 6.13 21.32 8.55
C LEU A 116 6.72 21.00 9.93
N HIS A 117 6.11 21.53 11.00
CA HIS A 117 6.55 21.27 12.38
C HIS A 117 6.47 19.78 12.74
N GLU A 118 5.33 19.12 12.45
CA GLU A 118 5.15 17.69 12.64
C GLU A 118 6.20 16.88 11.85
N TRP A 119 6.49 17.28 10.61
CA TRP A 119 7.52 16.62 9.82
C TRP A 119 8.91 16.79 10.42
N MET A 120 9.27 17.96 10.96
CA MET A 120 10.56 18.16 11.65
C MET A 120 10.68 17.28 12.90
N LEU A 121 9.60 17.11 13.65
CA LEU A 121 9.57 16.22 14.81
C LEU A 121 9.78 14.76 14.37
N LEU A 122 9.05 14.33 13.35
CA LEU A 122 9.16 13.00 12.78
C LEU A 122 10.57 12.76 12.20
N GLU A 123 11.13 13.69 11.44
CA GLU A 123 12.49 13.58 10.89
C GLU A 123 13.54 13.40 11.99
N LYS A 124 13.44 14.21 13.06
CA LYS A 124 14.31 14.07 14.23
C LYS A 124 14.15 12.69 14.86
N GLU A 125 12.92 12.18 14.97
CA GLU A 125 12.65 10.85 15.47
C GLU A 125 13.29 9.77 14.57
N LEU A 126 13.07 9.84 13.26
CA LEU A 126 13.64 8.90 12.27
C LEU A 126 15.17 8.84 12.31
N ILE A 127 15.85 9.96 12.58
CA ILE A 127 17.32 10.05 12.66
C ILE A 127 17.86 9.69 14.06
N SER A 128 17.01 9.61 15.07
CA SER A 128 17.43 9.33 16.46
C SER A 128 17.19 7.89 16.90
N ARG A 129 16.39 7.11 16.17
CA ARG A 129 16.08 5.72 16.51
C ARG A 129 16.28 4.74 15.37
N GLU A 130 16.42 3.48 15.75
CA GLU A 130 16.40 2.34 14.83
C GLU A 130 14.95 2.00 14.47
N ILE A 131 14.66 1.82 13.18
CA ILE A 131 13.33 1.43 12.70
C ILE A 131 13.43 0.11 11.94
N SER A 132 12.72 -0.88 12.45
CA SER A 132 12.79 -2.26 11.96
C SER A 132 12.11 -2.47 10.60
N ILE A 133 11.22 -1.55 10.19
CA ILE A 133 10.41 -1.68 8.98
C ILE A 133 10.89 -0.76 7.84
N PRO A 134 10.62 -1.11 6.56
CA PRO A 134 10.86 -0.24 5.42
C PRO A 134 10.01 1.03 5.50
N ILE A 135 10.63 2.19 5.27
CA ILE A 135 9.90 3.45 5.04
C ILE A 135 10.29 4.00 3.67
N TYR A 136 9.28 4.24 2.85
CA TYR A 136 9.42 4.78 1.50
C TYR A 136 8.67 6.09 1.35
N LEU A 137 9.16 6.89 0.42
CA LEU A 137 8.64 8.17 -0.01
C LEU A 137 8.33 8.07 -1.50
N THR A 138 7.18 8.58 -1.93
CA THR A 138 6.82 8.71 -3.34
C THR A 138 6.20 10.07 -3.56
N THR A 139 6.26 10.59 -4.78
CA THR A 139 5.49 11.78 -5.15
C THR A 139 4.05 11.40 -5.49
N GLU A 140 3.12 12.34 -5.32
CA GLU A 140 1.74 12.19 -5.74
C GLU A 140 1.62 11.87 -7.23
N SER A 141 0.72 10.93 -7.54
CA SER A 141 0.26 10.63 -8.89
C SER A 141 -1.24 10.35 -8.86
N GLU A 142 -1.91 10.52 -9.99
CA GLU A 142 -3.35 10.25 -10.13
C GLU A 142 -3.70 8.83 -9.64
N TYR A 143 -2.92 7.84 -10.06
CA TYR A 143 -3.09 6.47 -9.61
C TYR A 143 -2.94 6.27 -8.10
N LEU A 144 -1.90 6.83 -7.48
CA LEU A 144 -1.71 6.69 -6.05
C LEU A 144 -2.84 7.36 -5.27
N ASN A 145 -3.37 8.47 -5.76
CA ASN A 145 -4.53 9.13 -5.17
C ASN A 145 -5.79 8.25 -5.29
N GLU A 146 -6.05 7.65 -6.45
CA GLU A 146 -7.15 6.70 -6.58
C GLU A 146 -7.01 5.49 -5.64
N VAL A 147 -5.80 4.93 -5.53
CA VAL A 147 -5.52 3.81 -4.62
C VAL A 147 -5.74 4.25 -3.18
N TYR A 148 -5.25 5.44 -2.80
CA TYR A 148 -5.46 6.01 -1.48
C TYR A 148 -6.94 6.13 -1.14
N ASP A 149 -7.73 6.76 -2.04
CA ASP A 149 -9.16 6.98 -1.83
C ASP A 149 -9.94 5.67 -1.73
N LYS A 150 -9.56 4.65 -2.53
CA LYS A 150 -10.11 3.29 -2.44
C LYS A 150 -9.79 2.63 -1.10
N LEU A 151 -8.56 2.76 -0.60
CA LEU A 151 -8.17 2.18 0.67
C LEU A 151 -8.91 2.84 1.84
N THR A 152 -8.97 4.17 1.87
CA THR A 152 -9.62 4.93 2.95
C THR A 152 -11.14 4.69 2.96
N SER A 153 -11.79 4.58 1.79
CA SER A 153 -13.22 4.24 1.72
C SER A 153 -13.51 2.77 2.08
N SER A 154 -12.56 1.85 1.89
CA SER A 154 -12.75 0.43 2.19
C SER A 154 -12.70 0.07 3.68
N VAL A 155 -12.16 0.94 4.54
CA VAL A 155 -12.07 0.73 6.00
C VAL A 155 -13.44 0.49 6.64
N ASP A 156 -14.48 1.12 6.10
CA ASP A 156 -15.87 0.95 6.53
C ASP A 156 -16.37 -0.49 6.35
N TRP A 157 -15.85 -1.22 5.36
CA TRP A 157 -16.27 -2.59 5.08
C TRP A 157 -15.61 -3.64 5.99
N ASP A 158 -14.31 -3.50 6.26
CA ASP A 158 -13.58 -4.44 7.11
C ASP A 158 -14.03 -4.39 8.58
N SER A 159 -14.48 -3.21 9.04
CA SER A 159 -15.07 -3.02 10.36
C SER A 159 -16.38 -3.79 10.55
N SER A 160 -17.16 -3.94 9.48
CA SER A 160 -18.43 -4.68 9.48
C SER A 160 -18.22 -6.21 9.49
N ALA A 161 -17.17 -6.70 8.83
CA ALA A 161 -16.82 -8.13 8.83
C ALA A 161 -16.25 -8.61 10.18
N ALA A 162 -15.56 -7.74 10.92
CA ALA A 162 -15.07 -8.03 12.27
C ALA A 162 -16.20 -8.11 13.32
N ALA A 163 -17.26 -7.30 13.17
CA ALA A 163 -18.44 -7.33 14.04
C ALA A 163 -19.26 -8.63 13.89
N GLY A 164 -19.32 -9.20 12.68
CA GLY A 164 -20.07 -10.44 12.39
C GLY A 164 -19.49 -11.72 13.01
N LYS A 165 -18.24 -11.71 13.47
CA LYS A 165 -17.61 -12.88 14.11
C LYS A 165 -17.77 -12.94 15.63
N ARG A 166 -18.26 -11.88 16.29
CA ARG A 166 -18.41 -11.83 17.76
C ARG A 166 -19.73 -12.39 18.30
N HIS A 167 -20.73 -12.65 17.45
CA HIS A 167 -22.06 -13.11 17.89
C HIS A 167 -22.33 -14.62 17.69
N LYS A 168 -21.33 -15.42 17.29
CA LYS A 168 -21.49 -16.88 17.10
C LYS A 168 -20.74 -17.75 18.13
N GLY A 169 -20.34 -17.15 19.25
CA GLY A 169 -19.54 -17.82 20.28
C GLY A 169 -19.95 -17.48 21.70
N LYS A 170 -21.25 -17.47 22.01
CA LYS A 170 -21.78 -17.70 23.35
C LYS A 170 -23.14 -18.40 23.22
N GLU A 171 -23.10 -19.69 23.56
CA GLU A 171 -24.13 -20.53 24.20
C GLU A 171 -25.59 -20.38 23.75
#